data_AF-A0A7K0ZG75-F1
#
_entry.id   AF-A0A7K0ZG75-F1
#
_cell.length_a   1.000
_cell.length_b   1.000
_cell.length_c   1.000
_cell.angle_alpha   90.00
_cell.angle_beta   90.00
_cell.angle_gamma   90.00
#
_symmetry.space_group_name_H-M   'P 1'
#
loop_
_entity.id
_entity.type
_entity.pdbx_description
1 polymer ?
#
loop_
_entity_poly.entity_id
_entity_poly.type
_entity_poly.pdbx_seq_one_letter_code
_entity_poly.pdbx_strand_id
1 'polypeptide(L)' 'FYGVGTLGLLICVFGVLIAAFFLMLDFEAIKQGIALGAPERESWRMAFGLLVTLVWIYLEFLRLLAIFSRN' A
#
# COMPACT_ATOMS: atom_id res chain seq x y z
N PHE A 1 -29.17 6.41 -10.90
CA PHE A 1 -27.72 6.63 -10.74
C PHE A 1 -27.06 5.29 -10.45
N TYR A 2 -26.80 4.53 -11.52
CA TYR A 2 -26.20 3.20 -11.45
C TYR A 2 -24.67 3.34 -11.33
N GLY A 3 -24.05 2.62 -10.40
CA GLY A 3 -22.64 2.22 -10.54
C GLY A 3 -21.63 2.71 -9.49
N VAL A 4 -21.89 3.75 -8.68
CA VAL A 4 -20.84 4.31 -7.80
C VAL A 4 -20.53 3.42 -6.58
N GLY A 5 -21.49 2.64 -6.08
CA GLY A 5 -21.28 1.78 -4.89
C GLY A 5 -20.47 0.51 -5.16
N THR A 6 -20.81 -0.25 -6.21
CA THR A 6 -20.16 -1.53 -6.55
C THR A 6 -18.83 -1.36 -7.27
N LEU A 7 -18.70 -0.37 -8.18
CA LEU A 7 -17.40 -0.06 -8.78
C LEU A 7 -16.43 0.51 -7.74
N GLY A 8 -16.92 1.35 -6.81
CA GLY A 8 -16.12 1.86 -5.70
C GLY A 8 -15.54 0.73 -4.84
N LEU A 9 -16.36 -0.27 -4.48
CA LEU A 9 -15.93 -1.42 -3.70
C LEU A 9 -14.90 -2.28 -4.45
N LEU A 10 -15.15 -2.60 -5.72
CA LEU A 10 -14.21 -3.34 -6.57
C LEU A 10 -12.86 -2.64 -6.67
N ILE A 11 -12.85 -1.33 -6.94
CA ILE A 11 -11.62 -0.54 -7.05
C ILE A 11 -10.87 -0.51 -5.71
N CYS A 12 -11.56 -0.39 -4.58
CA CYS A 12 -10.92 -0.42 -3.26
C CYS A 12 -10.28 -1.77 -2.97
N VAL A 13 -10.98 -2.87 -3.24
CA VAL A 13 -10.44 -4.22 -3.01
C VAL A 13 -9.22 -4.48 -3.88
N PHE A 14 -9.27 -4.12 -5.17
CA PHE A 14 -8.11 -4.18 -6.05
C PHE A 14 -6.98 -3.26 -5.57
N GLY A 15 -7.29 -2.06 -5.11
CA GLY A 15 -6.33 -1.11 -4.54
C GLY A 15 -5.59 -1.67 -3.33
N VAL A 16 -6.29 -2.30 -2.38
CA VAL A 16 -5.67 -2.95 -1.22
C VAL A 16 -4.75 -4.10 -1.64
N LEU A 17 -5.18 -4.95 -2.58
CA LEU A 17 -4.36 -6.06 -3.07
C LEU A 17 -3.07 -5.57 -3.73
N ILE A 18 -3.17 -4.55 -4.59
CA ILE A 18 -2.01 -3.95 -5.25
C ILE A 18 -1.09 -3.29 -4.23
N ALA A 19 -1.64 -2.53 -3.28
CA ALA A 19 -0.86 -1.86 -2.26
C ALA A 19 -0.13 -2.87 -1.33
N ALA A 20 -0.78 -3.98 -0.97
CA ALA A 20 -0.15 -5.07 -0.22
C ALA A 20 1.00 -5.71 -1.02
N PHE A 21 0.85 -5.88 -2.33
CA PHE A 21 1.91 -6.38 -3.19
C PHE A 21 3.10 -5.40 -3.26
N PHE A 22 2.82 -4.10 -3.40
CA PHE A 22 3.87 -3.07 -3.32
C PHE A 22 4.61 -3.10 -1.99
N LEU A 23 3.90 -3.31 -0.88
CA LEU A 23 4.51 -3.37 0.46
C LEU A 23 5.48 -4.56 0.55
N MET A 24 5.06 -5.70 0.00
CA MET A 24 5.90 -6.90 -0.07
C MET A 24 7.18 -6.61 -0.88
N LEU A 25 7.07 -5.95 -2.03
CA LEU A 25 8.21 -5.56 -2.86
C LEU A 25 9.14 -4.56 -2.14
N ASP A 26 8.59 -3.58 -1.44
CA ASP A 26 9.36 -2.62 -0.64
C ASP A 26 10.16 -3.34 0.47
N PHE A 27 9.53 -4.29 1.17
CA PHE A 27 10.20 -5.13 2.17
C PHE A 27 11.30 -5.99 1.56
N GLU A 28 11.08 -6.52 0.36
CA GLU A 28 12.06 -7.33 -0.35
C GLU A 28 13.26 -6.51 -0.80
N ALA A 29 13.03 -5.31 -1.32
CA ALA A 29 14.07 -4.35 -1.67
C ALA A 29 14.93 -3.96 -0.44
N ILE A 30 14.31 -3.74 0.71
CA ILE A 30 15.03 -3.46 1.97
C ILE A 30 15.90 -4.64 2.38
N LYS A 31 15.35 -5.87 2.39
CA LYS A 31 16.12 -7.08 2.73
C LYS A 31 17.31 -7.27 1.80
N GLN A 32 17.11 -7.06 0.50
CA GLN A 32 18.16 -7.19 -0.51
C GLN A 32 19.24 -6.10 -0.36
N GLY A 33 18.83 -4.87 -0.06
CA GLY A 33 19.74 -3.76 0.26
C GLY A 33 20.61 -4.04 1.49
N ILE A 34 20.03 -4.61 2.56
CA ILE A 34 20.78 -5.02 3.76
C ILE A 34 21.75 -6.18 3.43
N ALA A 35 21.30 -7.18 2.66
CA ALA A 35 22.13 -8.34 2.28
C ALA A 35 23.33 -7.97 1.39
N LEU A 36 23.19 -6.92 0.56
CA LEU A 36 24.26 -6.38 -0.28
C LEU A 36 25.18 -5.40 0.47
N GLY A 37 24.92 -5.13 1.75
CA GLY A 37 25.70 -4.16 2.54
C GLY A 37 25.52 -2.71 2.04
N ALA A 38 24.36 -2.37 1.49
CA ALA A 38 24.09 -1.05 0.95
C ALA A 38 24.30 0.04 2.04
N PRO A 39 24.94 1.17 1.70
CA PRO A 39 25.30 2.20 2.66
C PRO A 39 24.07 2.74 3.41
N GLU A 40 24.22 3.04 4.72
CA GLU A 40 23.12 3.55 5.58
C GLU A 40 22.41 4.77 5.00
N ARG A 41 23.07 5.57 4.15
CA ARG A 41 22.45 6.69 3.43
C ARG A 41 21.36 6.30 2.44
N GLU A 42 21.24 5.04 2.05
CA GLU A 42 20.15 4.59 1.18
C GLU A 42 18.95 4.07 1.99
N SER A 43 19.18 3.73 3.26
CA SER A 43 18.16 3.16 4.16
C SER A 43 16.97 4.10 4.38
N TRP A 44 17.21 5.42 4.52
CA TRP A 44 16.13 6.40 4.68
C TRP A 44 15.23 6.48 3.45
N ARG A 45 15.80 6.31 2.25
CA ARG A 45 15.06 6.35 0.99
C ARG A 45 14.22 5.10 0.80
N MET A 46 14.74 3.93 1.19
CA MET A 46 13.96 2.69 1.18
C MET A 46 12.85 2.70 2.24
N ALA A 47 13.15 3.21 3.45
CA ALA A 47 12.15 3.38 4.51
C ALA A 47 11.03 4.35 4.12
N PHE A 48 11.34 5.40 3.35
CA PHE A 48 10.32 6.31 2.83
C PHE A 48 9.33 5.62 1.89
N GLY A 49 9.82 4.81 0.94
CA GLY A 49 8.95 4.02 0.05
C GLY A 49 8.02 3.10 0.82
N LEU A 50 8.57 2.38 1.79
CA LEU A 50 7.80 1.52 2.70
C LEU A 50 6.69 2.30 3.44
N LEU A 51 7.02 3.48 3.98
CA LEU A 51 6.05 4.32 4.69
C LEU A 51 4.94 4.84 3.76
N VAL A 52 5.28 5.24 2.53
CA VAL A 52 4.29 5.67 1.53
C VAL A 52 3.32 4.53 1.23
N THR A 53 3.82 3.32 1.03
CA THR A 53 2.98 2.15 0.77
C THR A 53 2.13 1.77 1.98
N LEU A 54 2.65 1.89 3.21
CA LEU A 54 1.89 1.70 4.44
C LEU A 54 0.74 2.70 4.57
N VAL A 55 1.01 3.99 4.33
CA VAL A 55 -0.01 5.05 4.35
C VAL A 55 -1.04 4.82 3.23
N TRP A 56 -0.61 4.35 2.06
CA TRP A 56 -1.53 3.99 0.98
C TRP A 56 -2.51 2.90 1.43
N ILE A 57 -2.01 1.78 1.96
CA ILE A 57 -2.85 0.69 2.48
C ILE A 57 -3.83 1.22 3.52
N TYR A 58 -3.37 2.09 4.42
CA TYR A 58 -4.22 2.71 5.43
C TYR A 58 -5.38 3.51 4.81
N LEU A 59 -5.11 4.32 3.78
CA LEU A 59 -6.15 5.09 3.09
C LEU A 59 -7.14 4.19 2.34
N GLU A 60 -6.68 3.11 1.70
CA GLU A 60 -7.58 2.15 1.06
C GLU A 60 -8.45 1.40 2.08
N PHE A 61 -7.89 1.07 3.25
CA PHE A 61 -8.66 0.50 4.36
C PHE A 61 -9.73 1.47 4.88
N LEU A 62 -9.37 2.75 5.07
CA LEU A 62 -10.33 3.78 5.44
C LEU A 62 -11.44 3.93 4.39
N ARG A 63 -11.09 3.84 3.11
CA ARG A 63 -12.06 3.91 2.01
C ARG A 63 -12.99 2.70 2.00
N LEU A 64 -12.48 1.49 2.24
CA LEU A 64 -13.28 0.28 2.43
C LEU A 64 -14.26 0.42 3.60
N LEU A 65 -13.78 0.89 4.75
CA LEU A 65 -14.61 1.13 5.93
C LEU A 65 -15.66 2.21 5.68
N ALA A 66 -15.34 3.25 4.93
CA ALA A 66 -16.29 4.29 4.56
C ALA A 66 -17.42 3.76 3.64
N ILE A 67 -17.10 2.85 2.71
CA ILE A 67 -18.12 2.18 1.88
C ILE A 67 -19.01 1.28 2.73
N PHE A 68 -18.41 0.49 3.63
CA PHE A 68 -19.17 -0.37 4.55
C PHE A 68 -20.06 0.44 5.51
N SER A 69 -19.56 1.56 6.04
CA SER A 69 -20.34 2.43 6.94
C SER A 69 -21.43 3.23 6.23
N ARG A 70 -21.30 3.48 4.92
CA ARG A 70 -22.28 4.24 4.13
C ARG A 70 -23.44 3.37 3.63
N ASN A 71 -23.38 2.05 3.82
CA ASN A 71 -24.41 1.08 3.45
C ASN A 71 -25.12 0.54 4.69
#